data_AF-A0A9D5DTM5-F1
#
_entry.id   AF-A0A9D5DTM5-F1
#
_cell.length_a   1.000
_cell.length_b   1.000
_cell.length_c   1.000
_cell.angle_alpha   90.00
_cell.angle_beta   90.00
_cell.angle_gamma   90.00
#
_symmetry.space_group_name_H-M   'P 1'
#
loop_
_entity.id
_entity.type
_entity.pdbx_description
1 polymer ?
#
loop_
_entity_poly.entity_id
_entity_poly.type
_entity_poly.pdbx_seq_one_letter_code
_entity_poly.pdbx_strand_id
1 'polypeptide(L)' 'MPSIDVVIPVYNAPDLTRRCIDSIVAHLGRSIRYIYVQDDASGAETREMLDQLSYERVRVHHSV' A
#
# COMPACT_ATOMS: atom_id res chain seq x y z
N MET A 1 9.86 8.81 -19.22
CA MET A 1 9.41 7.40 -19.25
C MET A 1 7.99 7.33 -18.72
N PRO A 2 7.12 6.41 -19.20
CA PRO A 2 5.77 6.30 -18.66
C PRO A 2 5.84 5.90 -17.19
N SER A 3 5.04 6.56 -16.35
CA SER A 3 4.94 6.25 -14.93
C SER A 3 3.79 5.30 -14.67
N ILE A 4 4.05 4.27 -13.85
CA ILE A 4 3.15 3.18 -13.50
C ILE A 4 2.40 3.57 -12.22
N ASP A 5 1.12 3.25 -12.16
CA ASP A 5 0.35 3.24 -10.91
C ASP A 5 0.14 1.78 -10.48
N VAL A 6 0.30 1.49 -9.19
CA VAL A 6 0.13 0.16 -8.60
C VAL A 6 -1.12 0.15 -7.72
N VAL A 7 -1.96 -0.87 -7.83
CA VAL A 7 -3.15 -1.06 -6.99
C VAL A 7 -3.00 -2.35 -6.19
N ILE A 8 -3.20 -2.28 -4.88
CA ILE A 8 -3.03 -3.39 -3.93
C ILE A 8 -4.32 -3.54 -3.12
N PRO A 9 -5.17 -4.55 -3.40
CA PRO A 9 -6.24 -4.93 -2.49
C PRO A 9 -5.65 -5.63 -1.27
N VAL A 10 -6.15 -5.29 -0.08
CA VAL A 10 -5.66 -5.78 1.21
C VAL A 10 -6.83 -6.26 2.06
N TYR A 11 -6.68 -7.43 2.68
CA TYR A 11 -7.59 -7.93 3.70
C TYR A 11 -6.82 -8.73 4.77
N ASN A 12 -6.83 -8.25 6.02
CA ASN A 12 -6.30 -8.94 7.21
C ASN A 12 -4.91 -9.59 7.04
N ALA A 13 -3.97 -8.86 6.43
CA ALA A 13 -2.63 -9.36 6.11
C ALA A 13 -1.56 -8.29 6.34
N PRO A 14 -1.32 -7.84 7.58
CA PRO A 14 -0.49 -6.67 7.87
C PRO A 14 0.97 -6.88 7.43
N ASP A 15 1.59 -7.98 7.85
CA ASP A 15 3.00 -8.27 7.55
C ASP A 15 3.26 -8.44 6.04
N LEU A 16 2.36 -9.16 5.36
CA LEU A 16 2.48 -9.40 3.93
C LEU A 16 2.27 -8.11 3.14
N THR A 17 1.29 -7.30 3.53
CA THR A 17 1.00 -6.00 2.92
C THR A 17 2.18 -5.05 3.05
N ARG A 18 2.76 -4.93 4.25
CA ARG A 18 3.96 -4.12 4.46
C ARG A 18 5.11 -4.59 3.59
N ARG A 19 5.43 -5.89 3.59
CA ARG A 19 6.50 -6.45 2.76
C ARG A 19 6.26 -6.23 1.26
N CYS A 20 5.01 -6.31 0.81
CA CYS A 20 4.62 -6.03 -0.57
C CYS A 20 4.92 -4.57 -0.95
N ILE A 21 4.45 -3.61 -0.14
CA ILE A 21 4.68 -2.18 -0.34
C ILE A 21 6.18 -1.86 -0.31
N ASP A 22 6.91 -2.38 0.68
CA ASP A 22 8.35 -2.18 0.82
C ASP A 22 9.10 -2.66 -0.43
N SER A 23 8.73 -3.84 -0.95
CA SER A 23 9.31 -4.40 -2.18
C SER A 23 9.03 -3.53 -3.41
N ILE A 24 7.79 -3.06 -3.56
CA ILE A 24 7.39 -2.20 -4.67
C ILE A 24 8.18 -0.88 -4.64
N VAL A 25 8.28 -0.25 -3.47
CA VAL A 25 9.05 1.00 -3.29
C VAL A 25 10.53 0.79 -3.61
N ALA A 26 11.13 -0.30 -3.11
CA ALA A 26 12.55 -0.60 -3.30
C ALA A 26 12.94 -0.84 -4.77
N HIS A 27 12.10 -1.56 -5.53
CA HIS A 27 12.45 -2.00 -6.88
C HIS A 27 11.91 -1.10 -7.99
N LEU A 28 10.78 -0.44 -7.77
CA LEU A 28 10.06 0.32 -8.80
C LEU A 28 9.98 1.82 -8.50
N GLY A 29 10.62 2.30 -7.43
CA GLY A 29 10.45 3.67 -6.91
C GLY A 29 10.60 4.79 -7.95
N ARG A 30 11.50 4.71 -8.93
CA ARG A 30 11.62 5.74 -9.99
C ARG A 30 10.56 5.66 -11.09
N SER A 31 9.93 4.49 -11.24
CA SER A 31 8.92 4.20 -12.26
C SER A 31 7.50 4.40 -11.76
N ILE A 32 7.29 4.46 -10.44
CA ILE A 32 5.97 4.59 -9.81
C ILE A 32 5.56 6.04 -9.63
N ARG A 33 4.34 6.36 -10.04
CA ARG A 33 3.65 7.61 -9.71
C ARG A 33 2.93 7.48 -8.37
N TYR A 34 1.99 6.52 -8.24
CA TYR A 34 1.31 6.22 -6.98
C TYR A 34 1.14 4.72 -6.70
N ILE A 35 1.02 4.38 -5.42
CA ILE A 35 0.57 3.07 -4.93
C ILE A 35 -0.76 3.29 -4.23
N TYR A 36 -1.83 2.73 -4.77
CA TYR A 36 -3.16 2.75 -4.16
C TYR A 36 -3.37 1.47 -3.37
N VAL A 37 -3.58 1.60 -2.06
CA VAL A 37 -3.94 0.49 -1.19
C VAL A 37 -5.43 0.56 -0.92
N GLN A 38 -6.16 -0.45 -1.37
CA GLN A 38 -7.58 -0.63 -1.11
C GLN A 38 -7.73 -1.62 0.04
N ASP A 39 -7.94 -1.11 1.25
CA ASP A 39 -8.20 -1.93 2.43
C ASP A 39 -9.68 -2.33 2.45
N ASP A 40 -9.94 -3.63 2.26
CA ASP A 40 -11.27 -4.22 2.14
C ASP A 40 -11.87 -4.54 3.52
N ALA A 41 -12.03 -3.51 4.34
CA ALA A 41 -12.56 -3.60 5.70
C ALA A 41 -11.78 -4.57 6.61
N SER A 42 -10.44 -4.46 6.61
CA SER A 42 -9.60 -5.21 7.55
C SER A 42 -9.83 -4.80 9.02
N GLY A 43 -9.44 -5.69 9.92
CA GLY A 43 -9.40 -5.43 11.37
C GLY A 43 -8.32 -4.42 11.77
N ALA A 44 -8.35 -4.06 13.07
CA ALA A 44 -7.54 -2.99 13.66
C ALA A 44 -6.04 -3.11 13.34
N GLU A 45 -5.47 -4.31 13.45
CA GLU A 45 -4.03 -4.53 13.22
C GLU A 45 -3.58 -4.09 11.81
N THR A 46 -4.33 -4.48 10.77
CA THR A 46 -3.99 -4.09 9.39
C THR A 46 -4.24 -2.62 9.17
N ARG A 47 -5.34 -2.09 9.71
CA ARG A 47 -5.71 -0.68 9.59
C ARG A 47 -4.67 0.24 10.23
N GLU A 48 -4.28 -0.04 11.47
CA GLU A 48 -3.26 0.73 12.21
C GLU A 48 -1.91 0.68 11.50
N MET A 49 -1.52 -0.48 10.97
CA MET A 49 -0.29 -0.61 10.17
C MET A 49 -0.33 0.27 8.92
N LEU A 50 -1.45 0.27 8.19
CA LEU A 50 -1.64 1.10 7.00
C LEU A 50 -1.61 2.60 7.33
N ASP A 51 -2.24 3.01 8.43
CA ASP A 51 -2.27 4.40 8.92
C ASP A 51 -0.87 4.92 9.33
N GLN A 52 0.03 4.01 9.71
CA GLN A 52 1.40 4.32 10.11
C GLN A 52 2.41 4.34 8.94
N LEU A 53 1.98 4.06 7.70
CA LEU A 53 2.88 4.09 6.54
C LEU A 53 3.36 5.52 6.23
N SER A 54 4.67 5.70 6.11
CA SER A 54 5.31 7.01 5.86
C SER A 54 5.74 7.24 4.41
N TYR A 55 5.13 6.53 3.46
CA TYR A 55 5.50 6.62 2.04
C TYR A 55 4.68 7.70 1.33
N GLU A 56 5.34 8.78 0.87
CA GLU A 56 4.70 9.92 0.19
C GLU A 56 3.81 9.53 -1.00
N ARG A 57 4.16 8.44 -1.70
CA ARG A 57 3.46 7.97 -2.90
C ARG A 57 2.38 6.93 -2.63
N VAL A 58 2.20 6.51 -1.37
CA VAL A 58 1.16 5.54 -0.98
C VAL A 58 -0.11 6.30 -0.61
N ARG A 59 -1.24 5.84 -1.15
CA ARG A 59 -2.58 6.36 -0.88
C ARG A 59 -3.44 5.21 -0.37
N VAL A 60 -3.89 5.30 0.87
CA VAL A 60 -4.72 4.27 1.50
C VAL A 60 -6.19 4.69 1.43
N HIS A 61 -7.05 3.76 1.04
CA HIS A 61 -8.49 3.88 1.15
C HIS A 61 -9.04 2.69 1.95
N HIS A 62 -9.72 2.99 3.06
CA HIS A 62 -10.44 1.98 3.83
C HIS A 62 -11.89 1.92 3.39
N SER A 63 -12.31 0.75 2.90
CA SER A 63 -13.72 0.44 2.72
C SER A 63 -14.42 0.44 4.08
N VAL A 64 -15.65 0.94 4.11
CA VAL A 64 -16.56 0.98 5.28
C VAL A 64 -17.42 -0.27 5.35
#